data_AF-A0A1F4ZZX0-F1
#
_entry.id   AF-A0A1F4ZZX0-F1
#
_cell.length_a   1.000
_cell.length_b   1.000
_cell.length_c   1.000
_cell.angle_alpha   90.00
_cell.angle_beta   90.00
_cell.angle_gamma   90.00
#
_symmetry.space_group_name_H-M   'P 1'
#
loop_
_entity.id
_entity.type
_entity.pdbx_description
1 polymer ?
#
loop_
_entity_poly.entity_id
_entity_poly.type
_entity_poly.pdbx_seq_one_letter_code
_entity_poly.pdbx_strand_id
1 'polypeptide(L)'
;MARAATILFVMASLAAGSLAAAKLDPESEKFYRTARLIMTREEIKIWNRLPDAASRKEFIADFWLKRDPDPDTEVNEYRQEFEARVEYATKRFREGVAGYNTDRGRVYVFMGPPDKFEEFFPQPGSEDRGPTIWWIYYDYELGIEFADAKGTGTFAIREYTGDFFGAMDVFKLGRSIRADDVFTKKFFKFEAGYDPGSREIEIRIPAKALMFRENAEGRLQIDLRFRFYIYPDEGKGKESFDEARAVVLTDADREAMKTVALRFARDLKPGTNYVDVIIQGGEGTKGKIRQIFTIKVAK
;
A
#
# COMPACT_ATOMS: atom_id res chain seq x y z
N MET A 1 -3.11 -13.40 35.93
CA MET A 1 -3.30 -14.36 34.83
C MET A 1 -3.61 -13.58 33.57
N ALA A 2 -2.58 -13.10 32.86
CA ALA A 2 -2.74 -12.47 31.55
C ALA A 2 -2.82 -13.59 30.51
N ARG A 3 -3.87 -13.58 29.69
CA ARG A 3 -4.02 -14.54 28.60
C ARG A 3 -2.99 -14.20 27.52
N ALA A 4 -2.03 -15.09 27.28
CA ALA A 4 -1.13 -15.01 26.15
C ALA A 4 -1.96 -14.94 24.86
N ALA A 5 -1.94 -13.80 24.19
CA ALA A 5 -2.51 -13.67 22.86
C ALA A 5 -1.51 -14.26 21.87
N THR A 6 -1.62 -15.56 21.59
CA THR A 6 -0.91 -16.17 20.47
C THR A 6 -1.45 -15.57 19.17
N ILE A 7 -0.80 -14.53 18.66
CA ILE A 7 -1.07 -14.02 17.32
C ILE A 7 -0.40 -14.99 16.36
N LEU A 8 -1.17 -15.98 15.91
CA LEU A 8 -0.83 -16.73 14.71
C LEU A 8 -0.90 -15.73 13.55
N PHE A 9 0.24 -15.34 12.99
CA PHE A 9 0.28 -14.77 11.65
C PHE A 9 -0.25 -15.84 10.70
N VAL A 10 -1.56 -15.86 10.50
CA VAL A 10 -2.19 -16.61 9.43
C VAL A 10 -1.60 -16.03 8.16
N MET A 11 -0.70 -16.79 7.54
CA MET A 11 -0.48 -16.71 6.11
C MET A 11 -1.88 -16.85 5.51
N ALA A 12 -2.47 -15.73 5.09
CA ALA A 12 -3.63 -15.78 4.24
C ALA A 12 -3.17 -16.41 2.93
N SER A 13 -3.15 -17.74 2.89
CA SER A 13 -3.27 -18.49 1.66
C SER A 13 -4.67 -18.20 1.14
N LEU A 14 -4.84 -17.03 0.52
CA LEU A 14 -5.91 -16.82 -0.43
C LEU A 14 -5.65 -17.80 -1.57
N ALA A 15 -6.28 -18.96 -1.47
CA ALA A 15 -6.55 -19.82 -2.61
C ALA A 15 -7.49 -19.05 -3.55
N ALA A 16 -6.92 -18.12 -4.32
CA ALA A 16 -7.50 -17.67 -5.56
C ALA A 16 -7.20 -18.75 -6.61
N GLY A 17 -8.21 -19.12 -7.40
CA GLY A 17 -8.13 -20.14 -8.44
C GLY A 17 -6.86 -20.00 -9.28
N SER A 18 -6.28 -21.14 -9.62
CA SER A 18 -5.01 -21.26 -10.30
C SER A 18 -5.07 -20.70 -11.73
N LEU A 19 -4.78 -19.41 -11.90
CA LEU A 19 -3.88 -19.05 -12.99
C LEU A 19 -2.49 -19.51 -12.54
N ALA A 20 -1.93 -20.51 -13.20
CA ALA A 20 -0.53 -20.89 -13.01
C ALA A 20 0.30 -19.60 -12.97
N ALA A 21 0.90 -19.31 -11.80
CA ALA A 21 1.68 -18.11 -11.59
C ALA A 21 2.79 -18.11 -12.65
N ALA A 22 2.60 -17.29 -13.69
CA ALA A 22 3.63 -17.12 -14.70
C ALA A 22 4.90 -16.72 -13.95
N LYS A 23 6.00 -17.45 -14.17
CA LYS A 23 7.28 -17.14 -13.52
C LYS A 23 7.56 -15.64 -13.74
N LEU A 24 7.69 -14.91 -12.64
CA LEU A 24 7.98 -13.48 -12.70
C LEU A 24 9.27 -13.26 -13.47
N ASP A 25 9.34 -12.16 -14.22
CA ASP A 25 10.61 -11.70 -14.76
C ASP A 25 11.57 -11.32 -13.61
N PRO A 26 12.89 -11.33 -13.82
CA PRO A 26 13.86 -11.11 -12.75
C PRO A 26 13.71 -9.79 -12.00
N GLU A 27 13.30 -8.71 -12.68
CA GLU A 27 13.07 -7.41 -12.05
C GLU A 27 11.87 -7.47 -11.10
N SER A 28 10.75 -8.00 -11.58
CA SER A 28 9.54 -8.20 -10.78
C SER A 28 9.76 -9.14 -9.60
N GLU A 29 10.52 -10.22 -9.78
CA GLU A 29 10.87 -11.15 -8.70
C GLU A 29 11.73 -10.45 -7.63
N LYS A 30 12.77 -9.72 -8.06
CA LYS A 30 13.65 -8.97 -7.15
C LYS A 30 12.86 -7.95 -6.33
N PHE A 31 11.98 -7.20 -6.99
CA PHE A 31 11.11 -6.23 -6.33
C PHE A 31 10.17 -6.90 -5.33
N TYR A 32 9.38 -7.88 -5.76
CA TYR A 32 8.35 -8.52 -4.92
C TYR A 32 8.95 -9.28 -3.72
N ARG A 33 10.19 -9.77 -3.84
CA ARG A 33 10.89 -10.48 -2.78
C ARG A 33 11.04 -9.67 -1.49
N THR A 34 11.00 -8.34 -1.54
CA THR A 34 11.12 -7.50 -0.34
C THR A 34 9.99 -6.48 -0.28
N ALA A 35 9.63 -5.84 -1.39
CA ALA A 35 8.59 -4.81 -1.41
C ALA A 35 7.22 -5.32 -0.93
N ARG A 36 6.92 -6.63 -1.05
CA ARG A 36 5.67 -7.20 -0.51
C ARG A 36 5.48 -6.95 0.99
N LEU A 37 6.56 -6.73 1.74
CA LEU A 37 6.49 -6.43 3.18
C LEU A 37 5.75 -5.12 3.41
N ILE A 38 5.97 -4.12 2.56
CA ILE A 38 5.40 -2.78 2.67
C ILE A 38 4.25 -2.50 1.69
N MET A 39 3.77 -3.52 0.98
CA MET A 39 2.57 -3.39 0.13
C MET A 39 1.30 -3.25 0.97
N THR A 40 0.41 -2.36 0.53
CA THR A 40 -0.96 -2.31 1.04
C THR A 40 -1.77 -3.50 0.53
N ARG A 41 -2.92 -3.75 1.15
CA ARG A 41 -3.85 -4.79 0.69
C ARG A 41 -4.31 -4.54 -0.74
N GLU A 42 -4.54 -3.28 -1.10
CA GLU A 42 -4.91 -2.90 -2.47
C GLU A 42 -3.78 -3.10 -3.45
N GLU A 43 -2.55 -2.76 -3.08
CA GLU A 43 -1.36 -2.99 -3.90
C GLU A 43 -1.11 -4.48 -4.16
N ILE A 44 -1.33 -5.34 -3.17
CA ILE A 44 -1.29 -6.82 -3.35
C ILE A 44 -2.36 -7.27 -4.34
N LYS A 45 -3.59 -6.75 -4.24
CA LYS A 45 -4.67 -7.08 -5.18
C LYS A 45 -4.32 -6.66 -6.60
N ILE A 46 -3.76 -5.46 -6.79
CA ILE A 46 -3.28 -4.99 -8.10
C ILE A 46 -2.18 -5.91 -8.61
N TRP A 47 -1.12 -6.12 -7.83
CA TRP A 47 0.05 -6.92 -8.21
C TRP A 47 -0.33 -8.31 -8.73
N ASN A 48 -1.23 -9.00 -8.02
CA ASN A 48 -1.68 -10.34 -8.39
C ASN A 48 -2.48 -10.40 -9.71
N ARG A 49 -2.95 -9.25 -10.22
CA ARG A 49 -3.70 -9.16 -11.48
C ARG A 49 -2.84 -8.69 -12.66
N LEU A 50 -1.61 -8.24 -12.43
CA LEU A 50 -0.74 -7.72 -13.48
C LEU A 50 -0.32 -8.85 -14.44
N PRO A 51 -0.73 -8.80 -15.72
CA PRO A 51 -0.58 -9.94 -16.62
C PRO A 51 0.84 -10.08 -17.17
N ASP A 52 1.58 -8.97 -17.29
CA ASP A 52 2.85 -8.90 -18.00
C ASP A 52 3.88 -8.01 -17.29
N ALA A 53 5.14 -8.07 -17.75
CA ALA A 53 6.26 -7.33 -17.18
C ALA A 53 6.10 -5.81 -17.34
N ALA A 54 5.50 -5.32 -18.43
CA ALA A 54 5.27 -3.89 -18.64
C ALA A 54 4.32 -3.31 -17.58
N SER A 55 3.25 -4.04 -17.27
CA SER A 55 2.28 -3.70 -16.23
C SER A 55 2.91 -3.69 -14.84
N ARG A 56 3.81 -4.66 -14.56
CA ARG A 56 4.57 -4.72 -13.31
C ARG A 56 5.57 -3.57 -13.20
N LYS A 57 6.24 -3.20 -14.29
CA LYS A 57 7.17 -2.07 -14.31
C LYS A 57 6.47 -0.74 -13.99
N GLU A 58 5.31 -0.48 -14.58
CA GLU A 58 4.50 0.71 -14.24
C GLU A 58 4.06 0.68 -12.77
N PHE A 59 3.60 -0.47 -12.28
CA PHE A 59 3.24 -0.62 -10.87
C PHE A 59 4.43 -0.35 -9.94
N ILE A 60 5.62 -0.86 -10.27
CA ILE A 60 6.84 -0.64 -9.48
C ILE A 60 7.19 0.85 -9.43
N ALA A 61 7.08 1.55 -10.57
CA ALA A 61 7.31 3.00 -10.61
C ALA A 61 6.31 3.75 -9.72
N ASP A 62 5.01 3.44 -9.84
CA ASP A 62 3.95 4.03 -9.01
C ASP A 62 4.15 3.74 -7.53
N PHE A 63 4.54 2.52 -7.21
CA PHE A 63 4.75 2.03 -5.85
C PHE A 63 5.79 2.87 -5.11
N TRP A 64 6.91 3.17 -5.77
CA TRP A 64 7.98 3.98 -5.19
C TRP A 64 7.66 5.47 -5.23
N LEU A 65 7.15 5.99 -6.34
CA LEU A 65 6.76 7.40 -6.47
C LEU A 65 5.82 7.84 -5.34
N LYS A 66 4.86 6.98 -4.98
CA LYS A 66 3.90 7.24 -3.89
C LYS A 66 4.55 7.37 -2.51
N ARG A 67 5.67 6.68 -2.31
CA ARG A 67 6.42 6.64 -1.04
C ARG A 67 7.58 7.62 -1.01
N ASP A 68 7.77 8.37 -2.10
CA ASP A 68 8.82 9.36 -2.21
C ASP A 68 8.55 10.54 -1.26
N PRO A 69 9.38 10.77 -0.24
CA PRO A 69 9.19 11.88 0.67
C PRO A 69 9.50 13.22 -0.01
N ASP A 70 10.44 13.25 -0.96
CA ASP A 70 10.90 14.44 -1.66
C ASP A 70 11.06 14.18 -3.17
N PRO A 71 9.98 14.32 -3.96
CA PRO A 71 10.02 14.08 -5.40
C PRO A 71 10.79 15.16 -6.20
N ASP A 72 11.43 16.12 -5.53
CA ASP A 72 12.34 17.09 -6.17
C ASP A 72 13.79 16.59 -6.22
N THR A 73 14.12 15.51 -5.50
CA THR A 73 15.43 14.86 -5.60
C THR A 73 15.42 13.78 -6.69
N GLU A 74 16.61 13.44 -7.21
CA GLU A 74 16.74 12.36 -8.19
C GLU A 74 16.54 10.96 -7.57
N VAL A 75 16.57 10.86 -6.25
CA VAL A 75 16.63 9.60 -5.53
C VAL A 75 15.48 9.49 -4.53
N ASN A 76 14.75 8.39 -4.59
CA ASN A 76 13.71 8.13 -3.60
C ASN A 76 14.34 7.73 -2.26
N GLU A 77 14.39 8.63 -1.28
CA GLU A 77 15.09 8.39 -0.01
C GLU A 77 14.43 7.27 0.79
N TYR A 78 13.09 7.17 0.74
CA TYR A 78 12.37 6.09 1.40
C TYR A 78 12.77 4.73 0.83
N ARG A 79 12.90 4.61 -0.49
CA ARG A 79 13.35 3.39 -1.15
C ARG A 79 14.77 3.03 -0.73
N GLN A 80 15.70 3.99 -0.71
CA GLN A 80 17.07 3.75 -0.26
C GLN A 80 17.12 3.27 1.18
N GLU A 81 16.39 3.92 2.08
CA GLU A 81 16.31 3.54 3.48
C GLU A 81 15.70 2.14 3.64
N PHE A 82 14.60 1.85 2.92
CA PHE A 82 13.99 0.52 2.91
C PHE A 82 14.96 -0.57 2.46
N GLU A 83 15.66 -0.35 1.35
CA GLU A 83 16.66 -1.30 0.82
C GLU A 83 17.81 -1.52 1.83
N ALA A 84 18.30 -0.45 2.47
CA ALA A 84 19.32 -0.53 3.52
C ALA A 84 18.85 -1.31 4.75
N ARG A 85 17.61 -1.10 5.20
CA ARG A 85 17.04 -1.85 6.34
C ARG A 85 16.82 -3.32 6.02
N VAL A 86 16.42 -3.65 4.78
CA VAL A 86 16.34 -5.04 4.31
C VAL A 86 17.71 -5.70 4.35
N GLU A 87 18.76 -5.02 3.89
CA GLU A 87 20.12 -5.54 3.91
C GLU A 87 20.60 -5.77 5.35
N TYR A 88 20.37 -4.80 6.25
CA TYR A 88 20.68 -4.92 7.67
C TYR A 88 19.96 -6.12 8.29
N ALA A 89 18.64 -6.23 8.06
CA ALA A 89 17.83 -7.32 8.60
C ALA A 89 18.31 -8.69 8.10
N THR A 90 18.67 -8.79 6.82
CA THR A 90 19.23 -10.00 6.20
C THR A 90 20.52 -10.44 6.89
N LYS A 91 21.36 -9.49 7.28
CA LYS A 91 22.65 -9.76 7.93
C LYS A 91 22.49 -10.10 9.41
N ARG A 92 21.61 -9.40 10.13
CA ARG A 92 21.53 -9.46 11.60
C ARG A 92 20.54 -10.47 12.17
N PHE A 93 19.44 -10.75 11.47
CA PHE A 93 18.37 -11.62 12.01
C PHE A 93 18.34 -12.99 11.32
N ARG A 94 19.47 -13.70 11.32
CA ARG A 94 19.58 -15.01 10.66
C ARG A 94 19.07 -16.13 11.56
N GLU A 95 17.76 -16.33 11.56
CA GLU A 95 17.06 -17.24 12.49
C GLU A 95 16.47 -18.46 11.76
N GLY A 96 17.26 -19.09 10.89
CA GLY A 96 16.83 -20.23 10.07
C GLY A 96 16.05 -19.88 8.80
N VAL A 97 15.65 -18.61 8.63
CA VAL A 97 15.06 -18.05 7.40
C VAL A 97 15.81 -16.77 6.99
N ALA A 98 15.50 -16.24 5.79
CA ALA A 98 16.03 -14.94 5.38
C ALA A 98 15.67 -13.86 6.43
N GLY A 99 16.65 -13.04 6.85
CA GLY A 99 16.46 -12.25 8.06
C GLY A 99 15.32 -11.23 8.02
N TYR A 100 15.05 -10.61 6.87
CA TYR A 100 13.86 -9.75 6.67
C TYR A 100 12.51 -10.50 6.75
N ASN A 101 12.51 -11.84 6.79
CA ASN A 101 11.31 -12.65 6.98
C ASN A 101 11.09 -13.08 8.43
N THR A 102 12.05 -12.86 9.33
CA THR A 102 11.87 -13.06 10.78
C THR A 102 11.00 -11.95 11.37
N ASP A 103 10.43 -12.17 12.55
CA ASP A 103 9.62 -11.14 13.20
C ASP A 103 10.45 -9.90 13.54
N ARG A 104 11.64 -10.07 14.13
CA ARG A 104 12.58 -8.97 14.39
C ARG A 104 12.98 -8.25 13.11
N GLY A 105 13.32 -8.99 12.06
CA GLY A 105 13.72 -8.40 10.80
C GLY A 105 12.60 -7.68 10.07
N ARG A 106 11.36 -8.17 10.15
CA ARG A 106 10.19 -7.45 9.63
C ARG A 106 10.00 -6.14 10.36
N VAL A 107 9.96 -6.16 11.70
CA VAL A 107 9.83 -4.94 12.50
C VAL A 107 10.94 -3.94 12.18
N TYR A 108 12.19 -4.40 12.06
CA TYR A 108 13.32 -3.54 11.70
C TYR A 108 13.18 -2.93 10.29
N VAL A 109 12.68 -3.69 9.31
CA VAL A 109 12.41 -3.17 7.96
C VAL A 109 11.37 -2.04 8.01
N PHE A 110 10.28 -2.23 8.77
CA PHE A 110 9.21 -1.24 8.89
C PHE A 110 9.64 0.02 9.66
N MET A 111 10.21 -0.18 10.84
CA MET A 111 10.38 0.88 11.82
C MET A 111 11.81 1.43 11.88
N GLY A 112 12.78 0.65 11.41
CA GLY A 112 14.19 0.95 11.58
C GLY A 112 14.72 0.47 12.94
N PRO A 113 15.82 1.04 13.45
CA PRO A 113 16.33 0.74 14.78
C PRO A 113 15.39 1.25 15.88
N PRO A 114 15.27 0.54 17.02
CA PRO A 114 14.53 1.04 18.17
C PRO A 114 15.31 2.15 18.87
N ASP A 115 14.58 3.02 19.58
CA ASP A 115 15.17 4.05 20.44
C ASP A 115 15.79 3.44 21.70
N LYS A 116 15.19 2.37 22.21
CA LYS A 116 15.73 1.60 23.33
C LYS A 116 15.63 0.09 23.08
N PHE A 117 16.70 -0.60 23.44
CA PHE A 117 16.83 -2.05 23.42
C PHE A 117 17.06 -2.55 24.86
N GLU A 118 16.26 -3.51 25.29
CA GLU A 118 16.46 -4.22 26.56
C GLU A 118 16.45 -5.73 26.31
N GLU A 119 17.29 -6.46 27.03
CA GLU A 119 17.39 -7.92 26.94
C GLU A 119 17.33 -8.51 28.34
N PHE A 120 16.49 -9.54 28.50
CA PHE A 120 16.25 -10.23 29.75
C PHE A 120 16.46 -11.72 29.56
N PHE A 121 17.29 -12.32 30.42
CA PHE A 121 17.52 -13.76 30.41
C PHE A 121 16.50 -14.49 31.29
N PRO A 122 16.11 -15.72 30.90
CA PRO A 122 15.17 -16.53 31.67
C PRO A 122 15.70 -16.78 33.09
N GLN A 123 14.83 -16.59 34.09
CA GLN A 123 15.13 -16.93 35.48
C GLN A 123 14.98 -18.44 35.71
N PRO A 124 15.64 -19.04 36.71
CA PRO A 124 15.43 -20.44 37.05
C PRO A 124 13.94 -20.76 37.26
N GLY A 125 13.42 -21.71 36.48
CA GLY A 125 12.00 -22.12 36.52
C GLY A 125 11.06 -21.38 35.57
N SER A 126 11.56 -20.46 34.72
CA SER A 126 10.75 -19.87 33.65
C SER A 126 10.39 -20.87 32.55
N GLU A 127 9.29 -20.60 31.85
CA GLU A 127 8.89 -21.39 30.67
C GLU A 127 9.83 -21.16 29.47
N ASP A 128 10.33 -19.92 29.31
CA ASP A 128 11.27 -19.59 28.24
C ASP A 128 12.64 -20.23 28.51
N ARG A 129 13.25 -20.73 27.44
CA ARG A 129 14.60 -21.29 27.44
C ARG A 129 15.66 -20.34 26.87
N GLY A 130 15.23 -19.29 26.18
CA GLY A 130 16.08 -18.25 25.62
C GLY A 130 15.67 -16.86 26.12
N PRO A 131 16.43 -15.81 25.74
CA PRO A 131 16.18 -14.46 26.20
C PRO A 131 14.90 -13.86 25.61
N THR A 132 14.40 -12.85 26.32
CA THR A 132 13.39 -11.93 25.85
C THR A 132 14.04 -10.59 25.52
N ILE A 133 13.62 -9.95 24.43
CA ILE A 133 14.12 -8.67 23.97
C ILE A 133 12.96 -7.69 23.84
N TRP A 134 13.14 -6.48 24.33
CA TRP A 134 12.23 -5.35 24.15
C TRP A 134 12.82 -4.31 23.21
N TRP A 135 12.06 -3.94 22.19
CA TRP A 135 12.33 -2.81 21.30
C TRP A 135 11.30 -1.72 21.56
N ILE A 136 11.76 -0.53 21.94
CA ILE A 136 10.90 0.59 22.29
C ILE A 136 11.12 1.73 21.28
N TYR A 137 10.01 2.29 20.79
CA TYR A 137 9.98 3.42 19.88
C TYR A 137 9.14 4.55 20.50
N TYR A 138 9.81 5.60 20.97
CA TYR A 138 9.18 6.67 21.76
C TYR A 138 8.20 7.50 20.95
N ASP A 139 8.56 7.85 19.71
CA ASP A 139 7.71 8.65 18.81
C ASP A 139 6.35 8.01 18.50
N TYR A 140 6.22 6.70 18.74
CA TYR A 140 5.02 5.91 18.46
C TYR A 140 4.40 5.33 19.74
N GLU A 141 4.94 5.67 20.92
CA GLU A 141 4.54 5.12 22.21
C GLU A 141 4.45 3.59 22.19
N LEU A 142 5.40 2.95 21.51
CA LEU A 142 5.35 1.56 21.12
C LEU A 142 6.45 0.76 21.79
N GLY A 143 6.09 -0.38 22.37
CA GLY A 143 7.03 -1.41 22.84
C GLY A 143 6.71 -2.73 22.17
N ILE A 144 7.72 -3.46 21.72
CA ILE A 144 7.55 -4.79 21.11
C ILE A 144 8.48 -5.75 21.83
N GLU A 145 7.89 -6.81 22.35
CA GLU A 145 8.59 -7.91 22.98
C GLU A 145 8.80 -9.06 21.99
N PHE A 146 10.04 -9.51 21.88
CA PHE A 146 10.43 -10.70 21.16
C PHE A 146 10.97 -11.75 22.11
N ALA A 147 10.50 -12.99 22.00
CA ALA A 147 10.95 -14.08 22.85
C ALA A 147 11.58 -15.22 22.04
N ASP A 148 12.76 -15.68 22.45
CA ASP A 148 13.30 -16.98 22.04
C ASP A 148 12.84 -18.06 23.02
N ALA A 149 11.53 -18.35 23.00
CA ALA A 149 10.90 -19.24 23.98
C ALA A 149 11.56 -20.64 24.04
N LYS A 150 12.14 -21.11 22.93
CA LYS A 150 12.75 -22.43 22.82
C LYS A 150 14.26 -22.45 23.05
N GLY A 151 14.92 -21.29 23.15
CA GLY A 151 16.38 -21.20 23.28
C GLY A 151 17.12 -21.61 22.00
N THR A 152 16.49 -21.44 20.84
CA THR A 152 17.06 -21.82 19.53
C THR A 152 17.67 -20.64 18.78
N GLY A 153 17.62 -19.44 19.36
CA GLY A 153 17.98 -18.18 18.70
C GLY A 153 16.91 -17.69 17.72
N THR A 154 15.70 -18.24 17.75
CA THR A 154 14.58 -17.82 16.88
C THR A 154 13.59 -17.03 17.71
N PHE A 155 13.42 -15.76 17.36
CA PHE A 155 12.63 -14.81 18.11
C PHE A 155 11.28 -14.60 17.43
N ALA A 156 10.21 -14.75 18.20
CA ALA A 156 8.85 -14.42 17.77
C ALA A 156 8.33 -13.22 18.57
N ILE A 157 7.48 -12.39 17.95
CA ILE A 157 6.74 -11.36 18.70
C ILE A 157 5.85 -12.09 19.71
N ARG A 158 6.01 -11.76 21.00
CA ARG A 158 5.20 -12.31 22.09
C ARG A 158 4.15 -11.31 22.56
N GLU A 159 4.55 -10.06 22.72
CA GLU A 159 3.69 -8.98 23.19
C GLU A 159 4.08 -7.66 22.53
N TYR A 160 3.15 -6.71 22.48
CA TYR A 160 3.43 -5.33 22.16
C TYR A 160 2.48 -4.39 22.91
N THR A 161 2.92 -3.17 23.13
CA THR A 161 2.12 -2.07 23.69
C THR A 161 1.87 -1.01 22.62
N GLY A 162 0.84 -0.18 22.78
CA GLY A 162 0.52 0.89 21.83
C GLY A 162 -0.18 0.39 20.54
N ASP A 163 -0.30 1.28 19.54
CA ASP A 163 -0.93 0.97 18.25
C ASP A 163 0.10 0.49 17.22
N PHE A 164 0.55 -0.76 17.40
CA PHE A 164 1.52 -1.40 16.51
C PHE A 164 1.09 -1.37 15.04
N PHE A 165 -0.17 -1.69 14.76
CA PHE A 165 -0.66 -1.79 13.39
C PHE A 165 -0.86 -0.43 12.74
N GLY A 166 -1.35 0.57 13.48
CA GLY A 166 -1.42 1.95 13.00
C GLY A 166 -0.04 2.50 12.67
N ALA A 167 0.95 2.29 13.55
CA ALA A 167 2.34 2.66 13.27
C ALA A 167 2.85 1.98 12.00
N MET A 168 2.69 0.66 11.88
CA MET A 168 3.08 -0.08 10.68
C MET A 168 2.44 0.47 9.40
N ASP A 169 1.14 0.79 9.43
CA ASP A 169 0.44 1.31 8.26
C ASP A 169 0.96 2.69 7.85
N VAL A 170 1.31 3.56 8.79
CA VAL A 170 1.99 4.84 8.49
C VAL A 170 3.35 4.58 7.82
N PHE A 171 4.16 3.68 8.37
CA PHE A 171 5.49 3.40 7.80
C PHE A 171 5.44 2.79 6.40
N LYS A 172 4.46 1.93 6.11
CA LYS A 172 4.29 1.34 4.77
C LYS A 172 4.06 2.38 3.70
N LEU A 173 3.50 3.54 4.06
CA LEU A 173 3.13 4.59 3.12
C LEU A 173 4.21 5.67 2.96
N GLY A 174 5.34 5.56 3.68
CA GLY A 174 6.37 6.60 3.71
C GLY A 174 5.93 7.74 4.63
N ARG A 175 6.73 8.00 5.67
CA ARG A 175 6.45 8.92 6.80
C ARG A 175 5.91 10.32 6.41
N SER A 176 6.04 10.72 5.14
CA SER A 176 5.61 12.01 4.59
C SER A 176 4.27 11.90 3.85
N ILE A 177 3.18 12.27 4.53
CA ILE A 177 1.83 12.48 3.95
C ILE A 177 1.67 13.95 3.53
N ARG A 178 2.69 14.57 2.92
CA ARG A 178 2.54 15.94 2.42
C ARG A 178 1.50 15.95 1.29
N ALA A 179 0.67 16.99 1.28
CA ALA A 179 -0.21 17.28 0.16
C ALA A 179 0.64 17.58 -1.09
N ASP A 180 0.13 17.25 -2.28
CA ASP A 180 0.74 17.66 -3.54
C ASP A 180 -0.10 18.75 -4.20
N ASP A 181 0.24 19.11 -5.43
CA ASP A 181 -0.37 20.24 -6.13
C ASP A 181 -1.77 19.94 -6.69
N VAL A 182 -2.23 18.68 -6.59
CA VAL A 182 -3.52 18.15 -7.08
C VAL A 182 -4.37 17.64 -5.92
N PHE A 183 -3.76 17.00 -4.91
CA PHE A 183 -4.42 16.29 -3.84
C PHE A 183 -4.01 16.80 -2.46
N THR A 184 -5.00 17.03 -1.59
CA THR A 184 -4.75 17.49 -0.21
C THR A 184 -4.08 16.44 0.67
N LYS A 185 -4.05 15.17 0.22
CA LYS A 185 -3.35 14.05 0.85
C LYS A 185 -2.81 13.12 -0.23
N LYS A 186 -1.57 12.64 -0.08
CA LYS A 186 -0.99 11.55 -0.90
C LYS A 186 -1.81 10.24 -0.85
N PHE A 187 -2.56 10.04 0.23
CA PHE A 187 -3.36 8.84 0.44
C PHE A 187 -4.79 9.21 0.83
N PHE A 188 -5.75 8.80 0.01
CA PHE A 188 -7.18 8.82 0.33
C PHE A 188 -7.86 7.64 -0.38
N LYS A 189 -9.13 7.39 -0.04
CA LYS A 189 -9.95 6.41 -0.73
C LYS A 189 -10.96 7.14 -1.59
N PHE A 190 -11.22 6.58 -2.76
CA PHE A 190 -12.31 6.98 -3.63
C PHE A 190 -13.14 5.74 -3.98
N GLU A 191 -14.34 5.96 -4.50
CA GLU A 191 -15.29 4.90 -4.84
C GLU A 191 -15.40 4.74 -6.34
N ALA A 192 -15.71 3.51 -6.78
CA ALA A 192 -16.09 3.22 -8.14
C ALA A 192 -17.36 2.35 -8.14
N GLY A 193 -18.30 2.70 -9.00
CA GLY A 193 -19.51 1.95 -9.30
C GLY A 193 -19.66 1.71 -10.80
N TYR A 194 -20.65 0.91 -11.17
CA TYR A 194 -21.03 0.70 -12.57
C TYR A 194 -22.54 0.78 -12.72
N ASP A 195 -22.98 1.57 -13.67
CA ASP A 195 -24.38 1.64 -14.08
C ASP A 195 -24.58 0.80 -15.35
N PRO A 196 -25.25 -0.36 -15.27
CA PRO A 196 -25.47 -1.22 -16.44
C PRO A 196 -26.47 -0.63 -17.45
N GLY A 197 -27.34 0.30 -17.02
CA GLY A 197 -28.33 0.92 -17.91
C GLY A 197 -27.68 1.91 -18.87
N SER A 198 -26.76 2.74 -18.36
CA SER A 198 -25.98 3.69 -19.16
C SER A 198 -24.65 3.12 -19.67
N ARG A 199 -24.22 1.96 -19.15
CA ARG A 199 -22.91 1.34 -19.41
C ARG A 199 -21.75 2.27 -19.04
N GLU A 200 -21.86 2.90 -17.87
CA GLU A 200 -20.88 3.86 -17.38
C GLU A 200 -20.23 3.38 -16.08
N ILE A 201 -18.91 3.55 -15.98
CA ILE A 201 -18.19 3.47 -14.71
C ILE A 201 -18.31 4.84 -14.04
N GLU A 202 -18.79 4.88 -12.80
CA GLU A 202 -18.89 6.10 -12.00
C GLU A 202 -17.77 6.13 -10.95
N ILE A 203 -16.94 7.16 -10.99
CA ILE A 203 -15.89 7.41 -10.00
C ILE A 203 -16.35 8.53 -9.07
N ARG A 204 -16.31 8.30 -7.75
CA ARG A 204 -16.65 9.32 -6.74
C ARG A 204 -15.43 9.63 -5.88
N ILE A 205 -14.94 10.85 -6.02
CA ILE A 205 -13.77 11.35 -5.31
C ILE A 205 -14.23 12.29 -4.18
N PRO A 206 -13.77 12.14 -2.94
CA PRO A 206 -14.07 13.11 -1.89
C PRO A 206 -13.60 14.51 -2.31
N ALA A 207 -14.49 15.50 -2.34
CA ALA A 207 -14.15 16.84 -2.83
C ALA A 207 -13.02 17.48 -2.02
N LYS A 208 -13.01 17.24 -0.69
CA LYS A 208 -11.93 17.67 0.22
C LYS A 208 -10.55 17.06 -0.08
N ALA A 209 -10.48 16.01 -0.89
CA ALA A 209 -9.22 15.39 -1.32
C ALA A 209 -8.60 16.13 -2.51
N LEU A 210 -9.35 17.00 -3.19
CA LEU A 210 -8.93 17.68 -4.42
C LEU A 210 -8.51 19.14 -4.13
N MET A 211 -7.43 19.58 -4.77
CA MET A 211 -6.98 20.96 -4.77
C MET A 211 -7.47 21.69 -6.02
N PHE A 212 -8.56 22.43 -5.87
CA PHE A 212 -9.05 23.32 -6.92
C PHE A 212 -8.24 24.61 -6.97
N ARG A 213 -8.02 25.13 -8.18
CA ARG A 213 -7.38 26.42 -8.45
C ARG A 213 -8.34 27.34 -9.18
N GLU A 214 -8.25 28.63 -8.93
CA GLU A 214 -9.03 29.62 -9.67
C GLU A 214 -8.57 29.68 -11.13
N ASN A 215 -9.50 29.64 -12.06
CA ASN A 215 -9.25 29.77 -13.49
C ASN A 215 -9.42 31.23 -13.95
N ALA A 216 -9.17 31.51 -15.24
CA ALA A 216 -9.25 32.86 -15.79
C ALA A 216 -10.64 33.53 -15.69
N GLU A 217 -11.69 32.74 -15.45
CA GLU A 217 -13.08 33.20 -15.29
C GLU A 217 -13.45 33.41 -13.81
N GLY A 218 -12.50 33.26 -12.89
CA GLY A 218 -12.75 33.33 -11.44
C GLY A 218 -13.46 32.11 -10.87
N ARG A 219 -13.48 30.98 -11.59
CA ARG A 219 -14.10 29.72 -11.14
C ARG A 219 -13.06 28.74 -10.63
N LEU A 220 -13.46 27.90 -9.69
CA LEU A 220 -12.61 26.85 -9.15
C LEU A 220 -12.55 25.67 -10.11
N GLN A 221 -11.35 25.34 -10.60
CA GLN A 221 -11.11 24.29 -11.56
C GLN A 221 -10.06 23.29 -11.06
N ILE A 222 -10.23 22.03 -11.44
CA ILE A 222 -9.19 21.01 -11.38
C ILE A 222 -9.24 20.16 -12.63
N ASP A 223 -8.07 19.90 -13.22
CA ASP A 223 -7.90 19.03 -14.37
C ASP A 223 -7.33 17.70 -13.91
N LEU A 224 -8.02 16.62 -14.27
CA LEU A 224 -7.67 15.25 -13.89
C LEU A 224 -7.54 14.38 -15.13
N ARG A 225 -6.55 13.48 -15.10
CA ARG A 225 -6.36 12.42 -16.08
C ARG A 225 -6.60 11.08 -15.41
N PHE A 226 -7.37 10.24 -16.07
CA PHE A 226 -7.73 8.93 -15.61
C PHE A 226 -7.10 7.91 -16.54
N ARG A 227 -6.50 6.87 -15.96
CA ARG A 227 -6.14 5.65 -16.67
C ARG A 227 -6.84 4.48 -16.01
N PHE A 228 -7.53 3.70 -16.83
CA PHE A 228 -8.24 2.51 -16.40
C PHE A 228 -7.53 1.28 -16.94
N TYR A 229 -7.40 0.26 -16.08
CA TYR A 229 -7.09 -1.10 -16.47
C TYR A 229 -8.25 -2.00 -16.06
N ILE A 230 -8.79 -2.76 -17.01
CA ILE A 230 -9.87 -3.72 -16.78
C ILE A 230 -9.29 -5.11 -16.96
N TYR A 231 -9.31 -5.88 -15.88
CA TYR A 231 -8.90 -7.28 -15.86
C TYR A 231 -10.13 -8.18 -15.76
N PRO A 232 -10.25 -9.21 -16.61
CA PRO A 232 -11.32 -10.20 -16.50
C PRO A 232 -11.12 -11.10 -15.26
N ASP A 233 -12.18 -11.77 -14.83
CA ASP A 233 -12.09 -12.75 -13.73
C ASP A 233 -11.24 -13.96 -14.11
N GLU A 234 -11.43 -14.44 -15.34
CA GLU A 234 -10.77 -15.60 -15.91
C GLU A 234 -10.06 -15.24 -17.22
N GLY A 235 -8.94 -15.91 -17.49
CA GLY A 235 -8.12 -15.67 -18.67
C GLY A 235 -7.00 -14.65 -18.44
N LYS A 236 -6.16 -14.50 -19.47
CA LYS A 236 -5.06 -13.53 -19.49
C LYS A 236 -5.49 -12.34 -20.35
N GLY A 237 -5.33 -11.14 -19.83
CA GLY A 237 -5.60 -9.92 -20.60
C GLY A 237 -5.79 -8.72 -19.71
N LYS A 238 -5.58 -7.54 -20.30
CA LYS A 238 -5.99 -6.26 -19.76
C LYS A 238 -6.54 -5.44 -20.91
N GLU A 239 -7.68 -4.80 -20.69
CA GLU A 239 -8.11 -3.68 -21.53
C GLU A 239 -7.71 -2.39 -20.81
N SER A 240 -7.30 -1.36 -21.55
CA SER A 240 -6.95 -0.08 -20.97
C SER A 240 -7.47 1.08 -21.79
N PHE A 241 -7.79 2.18 -21.11
CA PHE A 241 -8.15 3.44 -21.76
C PHE A 241 -7.78 4.61 -20.85
N ASP A 242 -7.59 5.77 -21.46
CA ASP A 242 -7.24 7.01 -20.79
C ASP A 242 -8.31 8.07 -21.10
N GLU A 243 -8.69 8.88 -20.12
CA GLU A 243 -9.61 9.99 -20.31
C GLU A 243 -9.21 11.20 -19.45
N ALA A 244 -9.32 12.40 -20.01
CA ALA A 244 -9.16 13.64 -19.27
C ALA A 244 -10.54 14.20 -18.87
N ARG A 245 -10.62 14.80 -17.69
CA ARG A 245 -11.81 15.49 -17.18
C ARG A 245 -11.38 16.77 -16.46
N ALA A 246 -12.05 17.87 -16.80
CA ALA A 246 -12.01 19.10 -16.03
C ALA A 246 -13.25 19.18 -15.15
N VAL A 247 -13.06 19.56 -13.89
CA VAL A 247 -14.16 19.83 -12.95
C VAL A 247 -14.11 21.30 -12.60
N VAL A 248 -15.17 22.03 -12.95
CA VAL A 248 -15.29 23.48 -12.72
C VAL A 248 -16.48 23.71 -11.80
N LEU A 249 -16.25 24.45 -10.72
CA LEU A 249 -17.21 24.72 -9.66
C LEU A 249 -17.22 26.22 -9.31
N THR A 250 -18.33 26.70 -8.76
CA THR A 250 -18.33 27.95 -8.00
C THR A 250 -17.84 27.72 -6.57
N ASP A 251 -17.47 28.78 -5.84
CA ASP A 251 -17.11 28.67 -4.42
C ASP A 251 -18.25 28.08 -3.58
N ALA A 252 -19.49 28.52 -3.84
CA ALA A 252 -20.68 28.01 -3.17
C ALA A 252 -20.89 26.50 -3.43
N ASP A 253 -20.68 26.05 -4.68
CA ASP A 253 -20.80 24.63 -5.03
C ASP A 253 -19.73 23.78 -4.32
N ARG A 254 -18.50 24.31 -4.18
CA ARG A 254 -17.41 23.60 -3.49
C ARG A 254 -17.72 23.33 -2.03
N GLU A 255 -18.28 24.30 -1.30
CA GLU A 255 -18.59 24.12 0.13
C GLU A 255 -19.71 23.09 0.36
N ALA A 256 -20.71 23.06 -0.54
CA ALA A 256 -21.81 22.10 -0.47
C ALA A 256 -21.40 20.69 -0.96
N MET A 257 -20.40 20.60 -1.84
CA MET A 257 -20.03 19.36 -2.51
C MET A 257 -19.19 18.44 -1.61
N LYS A 258 -19.76 17.29 -1.27
CA LYS A 258 -19.04 16.24 -0.52
C LYS A 258 -18.14 15.40 -1.42
N THR A 259 -18.59 15.12 -2.64
CA THR A 259 -17.93 14.24 -3.60
C THR A 259 -18.06 14.78 -5.02
N VAL A 260 -16.98 14.69 -5.78
CA VAL A 260 -16.97 14.88 -7.23
C VAL A 260 -17.26 13.53 -7.89
N ALA A 261 -18.38 13.44 -8.62
CA ALA A 261 -18.77 12.25 -9.37
C ALA A 261 -18.48 12.43 -10.86
N LEU A 262 -17.74 11.50 -11.46
CA LEU A 262 -17.36 11.51 -12.86
C LEU A 262 -17.75 10.18 -13.51
N ARG A 263 -18.33 10.24 -14.71
CA ARG A 263 -18.78 9.06 -15.45
C ARG A 263 -17.96 8.84 -16.70
N PHE A 264 -17.69 7.57 -16.98
CA PHE A 264 -16.83 7.12 -18.07
C PHE A 264 -17.57 6.02 -18.84
N ALA A 265 -17.88 6.28 -20.11
CA ALA A 265 -18.59 5.35 -20.96
C ALA A 265 -17.72 4.12 -21.22
N ARG A 266 -18.11 2.98 -20.64
CA ARG A 266 -17.36 1.73 -20.80
C ARG A 266 -18.25 0.52 -20.58
N ASP A 267 -18.44 -0.26 -21.62
CA ASP A 267 -19.15 -1.53 -21.52
C ASP A 267 -18.29 -2.56 -20.78
N LEU A 268 -18.77 -3.01 -19.62
CA LEU A 268 -18.12 -4.07 -18.84
C LEU A 268 -18.75 -5.42 -19.16
N LYS A 269 -17.90 -6.42 -19.40
CA LYS A 269 -18.36 -7.77 -19.73
C LYS A 269 -19.16 -8.37 -18.57
N PRO A 270 -20.19 -9.19 -18.83
CA PRO A 270 -20.88 -9.94 -17.79
C PRO A 270 -19.93 -10.76 -16.91
N GLY A 271 -20.18 -10.78 -15.60
CA GLY A 271 -19.32 -11.44 -14.60
C GLY A 271 -18.52 -10.46 -13.75
N THR A 272 -17.42 -10.94 -13.15
CA THR A 272 -16.55 -10.12 -12.30
C THR A 272 -15.52 -9.40 -13.15
N ASN A 273 -15.44 -8.08 -12.99
CA ASN A 273 -14.43 -7.23 -13.60
C ASN A 273 -13.59 -6.61 -12.48
N TYR A 274 -12.26 -6.66 -12.60
CA TYR A 274 -11.36 -5.91 -11.72
C TYR A 274 -10.95 -4.65 -12.43
N VAL A 275 -11.38 -3.51 -11.91
CA VAL A 275 -11.15 -2.19 -12.49
C VAL A 275 -10.10 -1.47 -11.66
N ASP A 276 -8.90 -1.36 -12.17
CA ASP A 276 -7.80 -0.61 -11.55
C ASP A 276 -7.75 0.80 -12.16
N VAL A 277 -7.94 1.79 -11.30
CA VAL A 277 -8.11 3.18 -11.67
C VAL A 277 -6.94 3.98 -11.14
N ILE A 278 -6.25 4.65 -12.05
CA ILE A 278 -5.23 5.63 -11.76
C ILE A 278 -5.82 7.01 -12.02
N ILE A 279 -5.75 7.90 -11.04
CA ILE A 279 -6.13 9.31 -11.15
C ILE A 279 -4.86 10.14 -10.99
N GLN A 280 -4.59 11.00 -11.95
CA GLN A 280 -3.47 11.93 -11.96
C GLN A 280 -3.99 13.34 -12.19
N GLY A 281 -3.24 14.34 -11.75
CA GLY A 281 -3.53 15.70 -12.20
C GLY A 281 -3.22 15.91 -13.69
N GLY A 282 -3.60 17.09 -14.16
CA GLY A 282 -3.29 17.61 -15.49
C GLY A 282 -1.79 17.66 -15.80
N GLU A 283 -1.47 18.13 -16.99
CA GLU A 283 -0.08 18.27 -17.43
C GLU A 283 0.72 19.19 -16.48
N GLY A 284 1.97 18.83 -16.19
CA GLY A 284 2.85 19.58 -15.29
C GLY A 284 2.59 19.39 -13.78
N THR A 285 1.56 18.62 -13.40
CA THR A 285 1.27 18.32 -11.99
C THR A 285 1.86 16.98 -11.55
N LYS A 286 2.07 16.80 -10.24
CA LYS A 286 2.73 15.60 -9.68
C LYS A 286 1.75 14.62 -9.03
N GLY A 287 0.53 15.04 -8.70
CA GLY A 287 -0.41 14.21 -7.97
C GLY A 287 -0.83 12.95 -8.72
N LYS A 288 -0.69 11.79 -8.07
CA LYS A 288 -1.10 10.47 -8.59
C LYS A 288 -1.67 9.59 -7.48
N ILE A 289 -2.81 8.96 -7.73
CA ILE A 289 -3.40 7.94 -6.87
C ILE A 289 -3.88 6.75 -7.71
N ARG A 290 -3.81 5.54 -7.14
CA ARG A 290 -4.22 4.30 -7.78
C ARG A 290 -5.03 3.42 -6.84
N GLN A 291 -6.15 2.87 -7.30
CA GLN A 291 -6.99 1.95 -6.54
C GLN A 291 -7.69 0.95 -7.46
N ILE A 292 -7.76 -0.32 -7.02
CA ILE A 292 -8.48 -1.37 -7.72
C ILE A 292 -9.83 -1.67 -7.08
N PHE A 293 -10.82 -1.91 -7.92
CA PHE A 293 -12.20 -2.19 -7.57
C PHE A 293 -12.64 -3.52 -8.16
N THR A 294 -13.59 -4.17 -7.49
CA THR A 294 -14.24 -5.38 -8.02
C THR A 294 -15.67 -5.01 -8.37
N ILE A 295 -16.00 -5.03 -9.65
CA ILE A 295 -17.31 -4.68 -10.19
C ILE A 295 -17.95 -5.94 -10.76
N LYS A 296 -19.14 -6.30 -10.28
CA LYS A 296 -19.90 -7.44 -10.79
C LYS A 296 -21.00 -6.94 -11.71
N VAL A 297 -21.00 -7.45 -12.94
CA VAL A 297 -22.03 -7.19 -13.94
C VAL A 297 -22.89 -8.46 -14.05
N ALA A 298 -24.21 -8.29 -14.01
CA ALA A 298 -25.14 -9.41 -14.16
C ALA A 298 -24.93 -10.13 -15.50
N LYS A 299 -25.14 -11.45 -15.49
CA LYS A 299 -25.15 -12.28 -16.70
C LYS A 299 -26.41 -12.06 -17.52
#